data_AF-A0A376LJQ1-F1
#
_entry.id   AF-A0A376LJQ1-F1
#
_cell.length_a   1.000
_cell.length_b   1.000
_cell.length_c   1.000
_cell.angle_alpha   90.00
_cell.angle_beta   90.00
_cell.angle_gamma   90.00
#
_symmetry.space_group_name_H-M   'P 1'
#
loop_
_entity.id
_entity.type
_entity.pdbx_description
1 polymer ?
#
loop_
_entity_poly.entity_id
_entity_poly.type
_entity_poly.pdbx_seq_one_letter_code
_entity_poly.pdbx_strand_id
1 'polypeptide(L)'
;MANGQTIEPYAHVQDNGYRDKGTQGAQLGGVGVRWNIWTGETHYDAWPHKVSLGVEYQHTFKAINQRNGERNNAFLTIGVHW
;
A
#
# COMPACT_ATOMS: atom_id res chain seq x y z
N MET A 1 -14.14 16.33 -11.80
CA MET A 1 -13.20 15.20 -11.61
C MET A 1 -12.38 15.11 -12.89
N ALA A 2 -11.04 15.07 -12.81
CA ALA A 2 -10.21 15.00 -14.01
C ALA A 2 -10.43 13.64 -14.70
N ASN A 3 -10.83 13.68 -15.97
CA ASN A 3 -11.08 12.51 -16.83
C ASN A 3 -10.08 11.37 -16.55
N GLY A 4 -10.55 10.26 -15.99
CA GLY A 4 -9.79 9.02 -15.97
C GLY A 4 -8.72 8.88 -14.92
N GLN A 5 -8.69 9.74 -13.92
CA GLN A 5 -7.66 9.67 -12.90
C GLN A 5 -8.29 9.53 -11.53
N THR A 6 -7.92 8.48 -10.81
CA THR A 6 -8.33 8.28 -9.41
C THR A 6 -7.11 8.20 -8.52
N ILE A 7 -7.15 8.89 -7.39
CA ILE A 7 -6.14 8.77 -6.34
C ILE A 7 -6.82 8.05 -5.17
N GLU A 8 -6.28 6.89 -4.81
CA GLU A 8 -6.78 6.00 -3.78
C GLU A 8 -5.76 5.98 -2.63
N PRO A 9 -5.95 6.82 -1.60
CA PRO A 9 -5.17 6.70 -0.37
C PRO A 9 -5.60 5.44 0.38
N TYR A 10 -4.64 4.73 0.96
CA TYR A 10 -4.90 3.55 1.76
C TYR A 10 -3.94 3.46 2.94
N ALA A 11 -4.39 2.82 4.01
CA ALA A 11 -3.59 2.57 5.19
C ALA A 11 -3.95 1.21 5.76
N HIS A 12 -2.97 0.52 6.33
CA HIS A 12 -3.18 -0.74 7.01
C HIS A 12 -2.31 -0.83 8.26
N VAL A 13 -2.77 -1.59 9.25
CA VAL A 13 -2.02 -1.94 10.45
C VAL A 13 -2.07 -3.44 10.58
N GLN A 14 -0.91 -4.05 10.76
CA GLN A 14 -0.75 -5.48 10.99
C GLN A 14 -0.12 -5.67 12.37
N ASP A 15 -0.79 -6.43 13.21
CA ASP A 15 -0.25 -6.85 14.51
C ASP A 15 -0.08 -8.37 14.48
N ASN A 16 1.13 -8.84 14.76
CA ASN A 16 1.46 -10.25 14.75
C ASN A 16 1.91 -10.69 16.15
N GLY A 17 1.06 -11.42 16.86
CA GLY A 17 1.33 -11.91 18.21
C GLY A 17 1.43 -13.43 18.27
N TYR A 18 2.54 -13.95 18.79
CA TYR A 18 2.68 -15.38 19.08
C TYR A 18 2.20 -15.66 20.51
N ARG A 19 1.20 -16.54 20.67
CA ARG A 19 0.62 -16.87 21.98
C ARG A 19 1.32 -18.08 22.58
N ASP A 20 2.58 -17.91 22.97
CA ASP A 20 3.22 -18.85 23.90
C ASP A 20 4.14 -18.11 24.89
N LYS A 21 3.65 -17.99 26.13
CA LYS A 21 4.33 -17.55 27.38
C LYS A 21 5.08 -16.21 27.43
N GLY A 22 4.95 -15.36 26.43
CA GLY A 22 5.26 -13.94 26.54
C GLY A 22 4.61 -13.24 25.36
N THR A 23 3.66 -12.33 25.61
CA THR A 23 2.97 -11.60 24.55
C THR A 23 3.98 -10.75 23.79
N GLN A 24 4.60 -11.33 22.76
CA GLN A 24 5.53 -10.66 21.87
C GLN A 24 4.79 -10.38 20.57
N GLY A 25 4.21 -9.17 20.50
CA GLY A 25 3.53 -8.64 19.34
C GLY A 25 4.49 -7.80 18.50
N ALA A 26 4.61 -8.13 17.20
CA ALA A 26 5.23 -7.26 16.22
C ALA A 26 4.14 -6.42 15.56
N GLN A 27 4.18 -5.10 15.78
CA GLN A 27 3.21 -4.17 15.20
C GLN A 27 3.85 -3.42 14.04
N LEU A 28 3.28 -3.59 12.86
CA LEU A 28 3.63 -2.94 11.60
C LEU A 28 2.44 -2.08 11.17
N GLY A 29 2.70 -0.96 10.52
CA GLY A 29 1.64 -0.27 9.79
C GLY A 29 2.19 0.42 8.56
N GLY A 30 1.38 0.44 7.52
CA GLY A 30 1.69 1.02 6.23
C GLY A 30 0.67 2.06 5.86
N VAL A 31 1.15 3.13 5.22
CA VAL A 31 0.31 4.13 4.55
C VAL A 31 0.79 4.27 3.13
N GLY A 32 -0.14 4.41 2.19
CA GLY A 32 0.18 4.50 0.79
C GLY A 32 -0.85 5.28 0.00
N VAL A 33 -0.46 5.63 -1.21
CA VAL A 33 -1.34 6.22 -2.22
C VAL A 33 -1.20 5.42 -3.48
N ARG A 34 -2.32 5.18 -4.15
CA ARG A 34 -2.36 4.59 -5.47
C ARG A 34 -2.99 5.55 -6.44
N TRP A 35 -2.25 5.93 -7.47
CA TRP A 35 -2.76 6.71 -8.57
C TRP A 35 -3.10 5.77 -9.72
N ASN A 36 -4.37 5.75 -10.11
CA ASN A 36 -4.84 5.02 -11.27
C ASN A 36 -5.13 6.00 -12.40
N ILE A 37 -4.53 5.74 -13.55
CA ILE A 37 -4.73 6.46 -14.80
C ILE A 37 -5.40 5.47 -15.75
N TRP A 38 -6.66 5.74 -16.03
CA TRP A 38 -7.45 5.02 -17.00
C TRP A 38 -7.27 5.72 -18.35
N THR A 39 -7.23 4.98 -19.45
CA THR A 39 -7.16 5.52 -20.82
C THR A 39 -8.05 4.73 -21.77
N GLY A 40 -8.41 5.35 -22.90
CA GLY A 40 -9.16 4.67 -23.97
C GLY A 40 -10.69 4.77 -23.87
N GLU A 41 -11.23 5.75 -23.14
CA GLU A 41 -12.67 6.03 -23.11
C GLU A 41 -13.21 6.25 -24.53
N THR A 42 -14.14 5.39 -24.97
CA THR A 42 -14.92 5.60 -26.20
C THR A 42 -16.40 5.64 -25.85
N HIS A 43 -17.22 6.28 -26.69
CA HIS A 43 -18.66 6.47 -26.46
C HIS A 43 -19.47 5.16 -26.26
N TYR A 44 -18.85 4.00 -26.52
CA TYR A 44 -19.47 2.68 -26.45
C TYR A 44 -18.73 1.67 -25.55
N ASP A 45 -17.54 1.98 -25.02
CA ASP A 45 -16.73 0.99 -24.31
C ASP A 45 -16.03 1.57 -23.08
N ALA A 46 -16.04 0.78 -21.99
CA ALA A 46 -15.46 1.18 -20.73
C ALA A 46 -13.93 1.11 -20.80
N TRP A 47 -13.26 2.22 -20.50
CA TRP A 47 -11.83 2.39 -20.20
C TRP A 47 -11.00 1.09 -20.24
N PRO A 48 -10.56 0.65 -21.43
CA PRO A 48 -9.97 -0.67 -21.64
C PRO A 48 -8.58 -0.79 -21.02
N HIS A 49 -7.90 0.32 -20.78
CA HIS A 49 -6.54 0.32 -20.25
C HIS A 49 -6.46 1.08 -18.93
N LYS A 50 -5.83 0.46 -17.93
CA LYS A 50 -5.59 1.06 -16.62
C LYS A 50 -4.13 0.91 -16.24
N VAL A 51 -3.47 2.04 -16.00
CA VAL A 51 -2.14 2.09 -15.38
C VAL A 51 -2.31 2.48 -13.92
N SER A 52 -1.69 1.73 -13.01
CA SER A 52 -1.75 1.96 -11.57
C SER A 52 -0.34 2.15 -11.02
N LEU A 53 -0.10 3.27 -10.36
CA LEU A 53 1.16 3.61 -9.69
C LEU A 53 0.89 3.72 -8.18
N GLY A 54 1.46 2.82 -7.40
CA GLY A 54 1.34 2.79 -5.95
C GLY A 54 2.64 3.15 -5.27
N VAL A 55 2.60 4.03 -4.28
CA VAL A 55 3.70 4.26 -3.35
C VAL A 55 3.19 3.96 -1.95
N GLU A 56 3.95 3.16 -1.22
CA GLU A 56 3.62 2.78 0.15
C GLU A 56 4.84 2.96 1.05
N TYR A 57 4.58 3.48 2.24
CA TYR A 57 5.54 3.59 3.32
C TYR A 57 5.08 2.73 4.48
N GLN A 58 5.89 1.77 4.87
CA GLN A 58 5.64 0.88 5.99
C GLN A 58 6.61 1.17 7.13
N HIS A 59 6.04 1.39 8.31
CA HIS A 59 6.75 1.64 9.55
C HIS A 59 6.50 0.51 10.56
N THR A 60 7.58 0.06 11.21
CA THR A 60 7.51 -0.95 12.27
C THR A 60 7.43 -0.26 13.63
N PHE A 61 6.25 -0.25 14.25
CA PHE A 61 5.99 0.43 15.52
C PHE A 61 6.56 -0.32 16.73
N LYS A 62 6.47 -1.64 16.74
CA LYS A 62 7.00 -2.50 17.82
C LYS A 62 7.62 -3.76 17.24
N ALA A 63 8.90 -3.96 17.47
CA ALA A 63 9.59 -5.23 17.27
C ALA A 63 10.38 -5.52 18.56
N ILE A 64 9.95 -6.51 19.33
CA ILE A 64 10.70 -6.93 20.52
C ILE A 64 11.97 -7.64 20.02
N ASN A 65 13.14 -7.18 20.48
CA ASN A 65 14.50 -7.59 20.08
C ASN A 65 15.11 -6.98 18.82
N GLN A 66 14.85 -5.71 18.50
CA GLN A 66 15.74 -4.96 17.60
C GLN A 66 16.31 -3.73 18.27
N ARG A 67 17.63 -3.80 18.55
CA ARG A 67 18.51 -2.65 18.74
C ARG A 67 18.08 -1.52 17.82
N ASN A 68 17.69 -0.37 18.38
CA ASN A 68 17.78 0.97 17.81
C ASN A 68 17.97 1.02 16.28
N GLY A 69 16.93 0.68 15.53
CA GLY A 69 16.99 0.66 14.09
C GLY A 69 15.58 0.69 13.55
N GLU A 70 15.04 1.90 13.39
CA GLU A 70 13.79 2.16 12.70
C GLU A 70 13.86 1.50 11.31
N ARG A 71 13.21 0.34 11.17
CA ARG A 71 13.08 -0.34 9.89
C ARG A 71 11.89 0.27 9.16
N ASN A 72 12.21 1.33 8.41
CA ASN A 72 11.30 1.99 7.50
C ASN A 72 11.45 1.32 6.13
N ASN A 73 10.38 0.77 5.59
CA ASN A 73 10.36 0.18 4.26
C ASN A 73 9.53 1.06 3.34
N ALA A 74 10.01 1.30 2.12
CA ALA A 74 9.25 1.98 1.08
C ALA A 74 9.03 1.00 -0.07
N PHE A 75 7.79 0.89 -0.53
CA PHE A 75 7.40 0.06 -1.65
C PHE A 75 6.91 0.92 -2.80
N LEU A 76 7.38 0.61 -3.99
CA LEU A 76 6.88 1.16 -5.24
C LEU A 76 6.21 0.02 -6.01
N THR A 77 4.94 0.20 -6.36
CA THR A 77 4.14 -0.77 -7.10
C THR A 77 3.72 -0.18 -8.44
N ILE A 78 3.95 -0.92 -9.52
CA ILE A 78 3.51 -0.54 -10.87
C ILE A 78 2.63 -1.67 -11.40
N GLY A 79 1.40 -1.35 -11.78
CA GLY A 79 0.43 -2.30 -12.32
C GLY A 79 -0.14 -1.78 -13.64
N VAL A 80 -0.35 -2.69 -14.59
CA VAL A 80 -1.01 -2.38 -15.86
C VAL A 80 -2.11 -3.41 -16.10
N HIS A 81 -3.27 -2.95 -16.53
CA HIS A 81 -4.40 -3.76 -16.97
C HIS A 81 -4.74 -3.34 -18.40
N TRP A 82 -4.85 -4.31 -19.31
CA TRP A 82 -5.05 -4.14 -20.75
C TRP A 82 -6.30 -4.87 -21.22
#